data_AF-A0A7C6WIS8-F1
#
_entry.id   AF-A0A7C6WIS8-F1
#
_cell.length_a   1.000
_cell.length_b   1.000
_cell.length_c   1.000
_cell.angle_alpha   90.00
_cell.angle_beta   90.00
_cell.angle_gamma   90.00
#
_symmetry.space_group_name_H-M   'P 1'
#
loop_
_entity.id
_entity.type
_entity.pdbx_description
1 polymer ?
#
loop_
_entity_poly.entity_id
_entity_poly.type
_entity_poly.pdbx_seq_one_letter_code
_entity_poly.pdbx_strand_id
1 'polypeptide(L)'
;MSKQKPKMRERQEVINRGGKYPLLLILVMVILIAIPSGIVVNLLYQGYIRTGTPIFGNRFEGDLNPSITNQQMKRITDSLKTMNGIENAESHLQTGTYKIYINVDDNIASEAYEPLAQQAITAVYEVLPEATYFTSTESKRQYDLEISLYNSTDVSEEEPLIYMLAYKNGMMETSNFQLLSNAVNPELAEKLKADEIARELAQENPNSQVGQEGVESPSTETDVEPETNETP
;
A
#
# COMPACT_ATOMS: atom_id res chain seq x y z
N MET A 1 52.57 -71.16 -61.64
CA MET A 1 51.44 -70.91 -60.70
C MET A 1 51.26 -69.40 -60.57
N SER A 2 50.17 -68.84 -61.08
CA SER A 2 49.83 -67.41 -60.96
C SER A 2 48.52 -67.32 -60.18
N LYS A 3 48.50 -66.63 -59.03
CA LYS A 3 47.29 -66.42 -58.23
C LYS A 3 46.84 -64.96 -58.40
N GLN A 4 45.62 -64.81 -58.96
CA GLN A 4 44.91 -63.56 -59.18
C GLN A 4 44.54 -62.86 -57.86
N LYS A 5 44.56 -61.52 -57.89
CA LYS A 5 44.13 -60.63 -56.81
C LYS A 5 42.59 -60.46 -56.79
N PRO A 6 41.95 -60.37 -55.61
CA PRO A 6 40.51 -60.19 -55.53
C PRO A 6 40.08 -58.72 -55.69
N LYS A 7 38.85 -58.57 -56.20
CA LYS A 7 38.17 -57.36 -56.69
C LYS A 7 37.57 -56.54 -55.53
N MET A 8 37.80 -55.23 -55.50
CA MET A 8 37.22 -54.29 -54.52
C MET A 8 35.70 -54.16 -54.70
N ARG A 9 34.96 -54.11 -53.59
CA ARG A 9 33.55 -53.71 -53.54
C ARG A 9 33.47 -52.25 -53.08
N GLU A 10 32.83 -51.42 -53.89
CA GLU A 10 32.60 -50.00 -53.65
C GLU A 10 31.55 -49.82 -52.55
N ARG A 11 31.90 -49.09 -51.48
CA ARG A 11 31.00 -48.74 -50.38
C ARG A 11 30.46 -47.33 -50.66
N GLN A 12 29.16 -47.21 -50.91
CA GLN A 12 28.50 -45.91 -51.05
C GLN A 12 28.49 -45.18 -49.70
N GLU A 13 29.02 -43.96 -49.67
CA GLU A 13 28.96 -43.06 -48.51
C GLU A 13 27.60 -42.38 -48.44
N VAL A 14 26.94 -42.48 -47.28
CA VAL A 14 25.69 -41.77 -46.98
C VAL A 14 26.05 -40.38 -46.46
N ILE A 15 25.79 -39.34 -47.26
CA ILE A 15 26.07 -37.95 -46.88
C ILE A 15 25.01 -37.48 -45.87
N ASN A 16 25.37 -37.42 -44.59
CA ASN A 16 24.49 -36.89 -43.55
C ASN A 16 24.63 -35.36 -43.46
N ARG A 17 23.69 -34.60 -44.05
CA ARG A 17 23.64 -33.13 -43.94
C ARG A 17 22.89 -32.71 -42.68
N GLY A 18 23.57 -32.74 -41.53
CA GLY A 18 23.10 -32.12 -40.28
C GLY A 18 23.21 -30.60 -40.35
N GLY A 19 22.07 -29.90 -40.35
CA GLY A 19 21.93 -28.50 -40.76
C GLY A 19 22.59 -27.46 -39.84
N LYS A 20 23.13 -26.39 -40.43
CA LYS A 20 23.75 -25.22 -39.77
C LYS A 20 22.75 -24.24 -39.14
N TYR A 21 21.45 -24.50 -39.33
CA TYR A 21 20.33 -23.64 -38.94
C TYR A 21 20.08 -23.52 -37.42
N PRO A 22 20.12 -24.60 -36.60
CA PRO A 22 19.97 -24.46 -35.15
C PRO A 22 21.10 -23.65 -34.50
N LEU A 23 22.34 -23.81 -34.95
CA LEU A 23 23.48 -23.05 -34.43
C LEU A 23 23.39 -21.56 -34.83
N LEU A 24 22.92 -21.26 -36.03
CA LEU A 24 22.67 -19.89 -36.49
C LEU A 24 21.54 -19.23 -35.69
N LEU A 25 20.48 -19.98 -35.35
CA LEU A 25 19.37 -19.47 -34.54
C LEU A 25 19.81 -19.14 -33.11
N ILE A 26 20.61 -20.01 -32.48
CA ILE A 26 21.22 -19.74 -31.16
C ILE A 26 22.10 -18.49 -31.21
N LEU A 27 22.93 -18.35 -32.24
CA LEU A 27 23.81 -17.17 -32.40
C LEU A 27 23.01 -15.87 -32.51
N VAL A 28 21.91 -15.87 -33.28
CA VAL A 28 21.02 -14.71 -33.40
C VAL A 28 20.38 -14.35 -32.06
N MET A 29 19.91 -15.35 -31.29
CA MET A 29 19.32 -15.12 -29.97
C MET A 29 20.33 -14.57 -28.96
N VAL A 30 21.57 -15.06 -28.99
CA VAL A 30 22.66 -14.55 -28.14
C VAL A 30 22.96 -13.10 -28.49
N ILE A 31 23.05 -12.74 -29.77
CA ILE A 31 23.28 -11.35 -30.21
C ILE A 31 22.12 -10.45 -29.77
N LEU A 32 20.87 -10.92 -29.90
CA LEU A 32 19.67 -10.18 -29.54
C LEU A 32 19.60 -9.85 -28.04
N ILE A 33 20.13 -10.72 -27.17
CA ILE A 33 20.25 -10.47 -25.73
C ILE A 33 21.52 -9.67 -25.40
N ALA A 34 22.63 -9.94 -26.10
CA ALA A 34 23.92 -9.35 -25.82
C ALA A 34 23.99 -7.85 -26.13
N ILE A 35 23.29 -7.38 -27.17
CA ILE A 35 23.26 -5.95 -27.52
C ILE A 35 22.64 -5.09 -26.40
N PRO A 36 21.39 -5.32 -25.94
CA PRO A 36 20.82 -4.53 -24.85
C PRO A 36 21.56 -4.73 -23.54
N SER A 37 22.03 -5.95 -23.24
CA SER A 37 22.84 -6.22 -22.05
C SER A 37 24.16 -5.45 -22.06
N GLY A 38 24.82 -5.37 -23.22
CA GLY A 38 26.05 -4.62 -23.40
C GLY A 38 25.88 -3.11 -23.19
N ILE A 39 24.74 -2.55 -23.59
CA ILE A 39 24.41 -1.14 -23.31
C ILE A 39 24.28 -0.90 -21.81
N VAL A 40 23.55 -1.77 -21.09
CA VAL A 40 23.41 -1.68 -19.63
C VAL A 40 24.76 -1.84 -18.93
N VAL A 41 25.56 -2.84 -19.33
CA VAL A 41 26.90 -3.07 -18.78
C VAL A 41 27.81 -1.87 -19.02
N ASN A 42 27.78 -1.25 -20.22
CA ASN A 42 28.56 -0.06 -20.53
C ASN A 42 28.15 1.14 -19.66
N LEU A 43 26.84 1.35 -19.45
CA LEU A 43 26.34 2.39 -18.55
C LEU A 43 26.80 2.16 -17.09
N LEU A 44 26.69 0.92 -16.61
CA LEU A 44 27.14 0.54 -15.26
C LEU A 44 28.65 0.69 -15.11
N TYR A 45 29.44 0.32 -16.13
CA TYR A 45 30.90 0.42 -16.14
C TYR A 45 31.36 1.89 -16.16
N GLN A 46 30.74 2.73 -16.99
CA GLN A 46 31.01 4.17 -17.00
C GLN A 46 30.61 4.83 -15.68
N GLY A 47 29.50 4.40 -15.07
CA GLY A 47 29.11 4.81 -13.72
C GLY A 47 30.15 4.40 -12.69
N TYR A 48 30.53 3.12 -12.66
CA TYR A 48 31.51 2.57 -11.73
C TYR A 48 32.88 3.24 -11.81
N ILE A 49 33.41 3.50 -13.01
CA ILE A 49 34.72 4.17 -13.18
C ILE A 49 34.67 5.63 -12.72
N ARG A 50 33.55 6.32 -12.91
CA ARG A 50 33.45 7.75 -12.55
C ARG A 50 33.23 7.97 -11.05
N THR A 51 32.57 7.05 -10.35
CA THR A 51 32.20 7.25 -8.94
C THR A 51 32.76 6.21 -7.96
N GLY A 52 33.27 5.07 -8.43
CA GLY A 52 33.81 3.98 -7.58
C GLY A 52 32.78 3.30 -6.67
N THR A 53 31.57 3.86 -6.57
CA THR A 53 30.42 3.38 -5.81
C THR A 53 29.18 3.43 -6.70
N PRO A 54 28.21 2.51 -6.53
CA PRO A 54 26.91 2.64 -7.18
C PRO A 54 26.32 4.03 -6.89
N ILE A 55 25.68 4.63 -7.90
CA ILE A 55 24.99 5.92 -7.74
C ILE A 55 23.76 5.68 -6.87
N PHE A 56 23.91 5.87 -5.56
CA PHE A 56 22.78 6.06 -4.66
C PHE A 56 22.31 7.49 -4.85
N GLY A 57 21.30 7.69 -5.71
CA GLY A 57 20.61 8.97 -5.76
C GLY A 57 19.90 9.20 -4.44
N ASN A 58 20.33 10.19 -3.65
CA ASN A 58 19.54 10.65 -2.53
C ASN A 58 18.44 11.56 -3.10
N ARG A 59 17.19 11.07 -3.11
CA ARG A 59 16.04 11.82 -3.66
C ARG A 59 15.78 13.15 -2.95
N PHE A 60 16.45 13.39 -1.82
CA PHE A 60 16.34 14.59 -1.01
C PHE A 60 17.63 15.41 -0.98
N GLU A 61 18.58 15.15 -1.86
CA GLU A 61 19.82 15.92 -1.92
C GLU A 61 19.52 17.40 -2.25
N GLY A 62 19.69 18.27 -1.25
CA GLY A 62 19.34 19.70 -1.34
C GLY A 62 17.91 20.05 -0.88
N ASP A 63 17.06 19.04 -0.69
CA ASP A 63 15.72 19.16 -0.12
C ASP A 63 15.74 18.91 1.39
N LEU A 64 14.59 19.05 2.07
CA LEU A 64 14.45 18.75 3.51
C LEU A 64 15.36 19.60 4.44
N ASN A 65 15.53 20.87 4.09
CA ASN A 65 16.35 21.83 4.83
C ASN A 65 15.49 23.03 5.31
N PRO A 66 15.30 23.21 6.63
CA PRO A 66 16.04 22.59 7.74
C PRO A 66 15.69 21.13 8.01
N SER A 67 16.68 20.36 8.50
CA SER A 67 16.47 18.96 8.88
C SER A 67 15.79 18.83 10.24
N ILE A 68 14.85 17.89 10.39
CA ILE A 68 14.25 17.56 11.68
C ILE A 68 15.30 16.83 12.54
N THR A 69 15.55 17.34 13.75
CA THR A 69 16.54 16.79 14.68
C THR A 69 15.91 15.85 15.71
N ASN A 70 16.71 14.93 16.27
CA ASN A 70 16.27 14.05 17.36
C ASN A 70 15.79 14.82 18.60
N GLN A 71 16.36 15.98 18.89
CA GLN A 71 15.93 16.81 20.01
C GLN A 71 14.54 17.42 19.77
N GLN A 72 14.25 17.87 18.54
CA GLN A 72 12.92 18.35 18.18
C GLN A 72 11.89 17.22 18.25
N MET A 73 12.21 16.04 17.70
CA MET A 73 11.32 14.86 17.79
C MET A 73 11.03 14.50 19.24
N LYS A 74 12.07 14.41 20.08
CA LYS A 74 11.91 14.12 21.51
C LYS A 74 11.03 15.16 22.21
N ARG A 75 11.25 16.46 21.94
CA ARG A 75 10.45 17.54 22.53
C ARG A 75 8.97 17.41 22.14
N ILE A 76 8.69 17.05 20.89
CA ILE A 76 7.32 16.81 20.40
C ILE A 76 6.71 15.61 21.14
N THR A 77 7.38 14.46 21.16
CA THR A 77 6.85 13.27 21.82
C THR A 77 6.65 13.48 23.31
N ASP A 78 7.57 14.17 23.98
CA ASP A 78 7.44 14.51 25.41
C ASP A 78 6.22 15.41 25.64
N SER A 79 5.98 16.40 24.76
CA SER A 79 4.80 17.28 24.83
C SER A 79 3.49 16.51 24.64
N LEU A 80 3.42 15.64 23.62
CA LEU A 80 2.25 14.83 23.32
C LEU A 80 1.87 13.91 24.50
N LYS A 81 2.85 13.29 25.16
CA LYS A 81 2.62 12.44 26.35
C LYS A 81 2.03 13.20 27.55
N THR A 82 2.07 14.53 27.56
CA THR A 82 1.47 15.34 28.63
C THR A 82 0.03 15.76 28.33
N MET A 83 -0.46 15.50 27.11
CA MET A 83 -1.84 15.80 26.75
C MET A 83 -2.82 14.82 27.42
N ASN A 84 -4.00 15.32 27.76
CA ASN A 84 -5.05 14.50 28.34
C ASN A 84 -5.55 13.47 27.31
N GLY A 85 -5.77 12.22 27.74
CA GLY A 85 -6.26 11.14 26.89
C GLY A 85 -5.17 10.47 26.04
N ILE A 86 -3.90 10.85 26.19
CA ILE A 86 -2.76 10.17 25.54
C ILE A 86 -2.02 9.34 26.59
N GLU A 87 -1.87 8.05 26.33
CA GLU A 87 -1.08 7.15 27.17
C GLU A 87 0.39 7.11 26.76
N ASN A 88 0.65 7.09 25.45
CA ASN A 88 2.00 7.05 24.91
C ASN A 88 2.08 7.78 23.57
N ALA A 89 3.28 8.23 23.22
CA ALA A 89 3.58 8.82 21.92
C ALA A 89 5.01 8.47 21.47
N GLU A 90 5.16 8.08 20.22
CA GLU A 90 6.42 7.72 19.60
C GLU A 90 6.51 8.36 18.22
N SER A 91 7.72 8.65 17.75
CA SER A 91 7.90 9.33 16.48
C SER A 91 9.16 8.88 15.76
N HIS A 92 9.08 8.79 14.44
CA HIS A 92 10.17 8.36 13.58
C HIS A 92 10.20 9.19 12.30
N LEU A 93 11.42 9.47 11.82
CA LEU A 93 11.63 10.10 10.52
C LEU A 93 12.02 9.03 9.50
N GLN A 94 11.14 8.75 8.55
CA GLN A 94 11.37 7.75 7.52
C GLN A 94 11.27 8.39 6.13
N THR A 95 12.41 8.48 5.43
CA THR A 95 12.48 8.87 4.02
C THR A 95 11.65 10.13 3.69
N GLY A 96 11.86 11.22 4.45
CA GLY A 96 11.18 12.51 4.24
C GLY A 96 9.76 12.59 4.77
N THR A 97 9.27 11.57 5.47
CA THR A 97 8.00 11.61 6.20
C THR A 97 8.28 11.54 7.70
N TYR A 98 7.78 12.51 8.45
CA TYR A 98 7.78 12.47 9.90
C TYR A 98 6.50 11.78 10.36
N LYS A 99 6.65 10.58 10.94
CA LYS A 99 5.55 9.75 11.43
C LYS A 99 5.49 9.82 12.94
N ILE A 100 4.29 10.03 13.47
CA ILE A 100 4.01 10.04 14.90
C ILE A 100 2.91 9.02 15.18
N TYR A 101 3.11 8.19 16.19
CA TYR A 101 2.17 7.20 16.68
C TYR A 101 1.75 7.60 18.09
N ILE A 102 0.45 7.70 18.33
CA ILE A 102 -0.13 8.13 19.60
C ILE A 102 -1.07 7.03 20.07
N ASN A 103 -0.77 6.46 21.23
CA ASN A 103 -1.69 5.59 21.95
C ASN A 103 -2.63 6.47 22.77
N VAL A 104 -3.91 6.38 22.46
CA VAL A 104 -5.00 7.11 23.12
C VAL A 104 -5.62 6.18 24.16
N ASP A 105 -6.05 6.74 25.28
CA ASP A 105 -6.76 5.98 26.32
C ASP A 105 -8.00 5.29 25.73
N ASP A 106 -8.19 4.01 26.04
CA ASP A 106 -9.26 3.16 25.49
C ASP A 106 -10.67 3.68 25.82
N ASN A 107 -10.81 4.51 26.85
CA ASN A 107 -12.09 5.10 27.26
C ASN A 107 -12.47 6.34 26.44
N ILE A 108 -11.61 6.83 25.55
CA ILE A 108 -11.88 7.99 24.71
C ILE A 108 -12.80 7.59 23.55
N ALA A 109 -13.96 8.24 23.48
CA ALA A 109 -14.92 8.03 22.40
C ALA A 109 -14.39 8.54 21.05
N SER A 110 -14.82 7.91 19.95
CA SER A 110 -14.34 8.17 18.59
C SER A 110 -14.46 9.65 18.14
N GLU A 111 -15.48 10.36 18.63
CA GLU A 111 -15.77 11.76 18.31
C GLU A 111 -14.72 12.71 18.88
N ALA A 112 -14.00 12.30 19.93
CA ALA A 112 -12.94 13.09 20.55
C ALA A 112 -11.58 12.95 19.83
N TYR A 113 -11.43 12.01 18.89
CA TYR A 113 -10.17 11.78 18.18
C TYR A 113 -9.78 12.93 17.26
N GLU A 114 -10.73 13.54 16.55
CA GLU A 114 -10.41 14.64 15.64
C GLU A 114 -9.93 15.90 16.40
N PRO A 115 -10.62 16.37 17.46
CA PRO A 115 -10.10 17.43 18.31
C PRO A 115 -8.74 17.10 18.95
N LEU A 116 -8.50 15.84 19.34
CA LEU A 116 -7.22 15.41 19.89
C LEU A 116 -6.11 15.42 18.82
N ALA A 117 -6.42 14.99 17.60
CA ALA A 117 -5.50 15.04 16.47
C ALA A 117 -5.14 16.49 16.07
N GLN A 118 -6.10 17.41 16.13
CA GLN A 118 -5.86 18.85 15.93
C GLN A 118 -4.97 19.46 17.02
N GLN A 119 -5.11 19.02 18.27
CA GLN A 119 -4.18 19.42 19.34
C GLN A 119 -2.78 18.86 19.10
N ALA A 120 -2.68 17.58 18.73
CA ALA A 120 -1.41 16.93 18.44
C ALA A 120 -0.67 17.62 17.29
N ILE A 121 -1.36 17.96 16.18
CA ILE A 121 -0.73 18.66 15.06
C ILE A 121 -0.27 20.07 15.44
N THR A 122 -1.04 20.76 16.28
CA THR A 122 -0.68 22.09 16.78
C THR A 122 0.61 22.01 17.60
N ALA A 123 0.73 21.03 18.51
CA ALA A 123 1.96 20.83 19.27
C ALA A 123 3.18 20.45 18.41
N VAL A 124 2.96 19.73 17.30
CA VAL A 124 4.02 19.51 16.30
C VAL A 124 4.45 20.86 15.70
N TYR A 125 3.50 21.68 15.26
CA TYR A 125 3.77 22.96 14.60
C TYR A 125 4.42 24.01 15.50
N GLU A 126 4.22 23.94 16.82
CA GLU A 126 4.95 24.77 17.79
C GLU A 126 6.47 24.53 17.77
N VAL A 127 6.90 23.30 17.47
CA VAL A 127 8.32 22.92 17.41
C VAL A 127 8.85 22.91 15.98
N LEU A 128 8.03 22.49 15.02
CA LEU A 128 8.33 22.37 13.61
C LEU A 128 7.29 23.15 12.81
N PRO A 129 7.46 24.47 12.62
CA PRO A 129 6.48 25.31 11.94
C PRO A 129 6.09 24.78 10.56
N GLU A 130 4.78 24.70 10.30
CA GLU A 130 4.19 24.14 9.08
C GLU A 130 4.83 24.70 7.81
N ALA A 131 4.84 26.03 7.68
CA ALA A 131 5.37 26.71 6.50
C ALA A 131 6.87 26.42 6.24
N THR A 132 7.61 26.00 7.27
CA THR A 132 9.05 25.72 7.16
C THR A 132 9.33 24.25 6.88
N TYR A 133 8.62 23.33 7.54
CA TYR A 133 8.95 21.91 7.54
C TYR A 133 7.99 21.05 6.71
N PHE A 134 6.75 21.49 6.45
CA PHE A 134 5.68 20.67 5.89
C PHE A 134 4.94 21.30 4.70
N THR A 135 5.45 22.43 4.19
CA THR A 135 4.89 23.11 3.00
C THR A 135 6.00 23.33 1.97
N SER A 136 5.85 22.69 0.82
CA SER A 136 6.83 22.76 -0.26
C SER A 136 6.80 24.12 -0.96
N THR A 137 7.95 24.53 -1.47
CA THR A 137 8.09 25.69 -2.35
C THR A 137 8.53 25.22 -3.73
N GLU A 138 8.60 26.12 -4.71
CA GLU A 138 9.08 25.79 -6.07
C GLU A 138 10.48 25.17 -6.09
N SER A 139 11.29 25.43 -5.06
CA SER A 139 12.70 25.02 -5.00
C SER A 139 13.02 23.94 -3.97
N LYS A 140 12.08 23.64 -3.07
CA LYS A 140 12.31 22.70 -1.96
C LYS A 140 11.11 21.81 -1.74
N ARG A 141 11.34 20.49 -1.82
CA ARG A 141 10.41 19.48 -1.32
C ARG A 141 10.59 19.39 0.18
N GLN A 142 9.52 19.67 0.91
CA GLN A 142 9.50 19.60 2.37
C GLN A 142 8.98 18.25 2.87
N TYR A 143 9.05 18.04 4.18
CA TYR A 143 8.62 16.78 4.78
C TYR A 143 7.12 16.60 4.64
N ASP A 144 6.70 15.34 4.58
CA ASP A 144 5.32 14.98 4.85
C ASP A 144 5.17 14.70 6.36
N LEU A 145 4.00 14.98 6.90
CA LEU A 145 3.62 14.71 8.29
C LEU A 145 2.48 13.70 8.32
N GLU A 146 2.64 12.67 9.15
CA GLU A 146 1.59 11.69 9.46
C GLU A 146 1.53 11.49 10.97
N ILE A 147 0.34 11.65 11.55
CA ILE A 147 0.05 11.42 12.96
C ILE A 147 -1.07 10.38 13.03
N SER A 148 -0.75 9.22 13.59
CA SER A 148 -1.67 8.10 13.78
C SER A 148 -2.09 8.03 15.23
N LEU A 149 -3.39 8.14 15.49
CA LEU A 149 -3.99 7.98 16.81
C LEU A 149 -4.77 6.68 16.83
N TYR A 150 -4.54 5.85 17.83
CA TYR A 150 -5.23 4.58 18.02
C TYR A 150 -5.48 4.29 19.50
N ASN A 151 -6.53 3.54 19.82
CA ASN A 151 -6.79 3.06 21.19
C ASN A 151 -5.98 1.80 21.52
N SER A 152 -6.01 0.81 20.63
CA SER A 152 -5.38 -0.48 20.87
C SER A 152 -4.66 -0.99 19.63
N THR A 153 -3.66 -1.84 19.83
CA THR A 153 -3.06 -2.65 18.76
C THR A 153 -3.74 -4.00 18.60
N ASP A 154 -4.55 -4.39 19.57
CA ASP A 154 -5.30 -5.64 19.60
C ASP A 154 -6.74 -5.37 19.17
N VAL A 155 -7.17 -6.06 18.11
CA VAL A 155 -8.54 -5.95 17.60
C VAL A 155 -9.38 -7.04 18.24
N SER A 156 -10.39 -6.66 19.03
CA SER A 156 -11.41 -7.58 19.52
C SER A 156 -12.80 -7.10 19.11
N GLU A 157 -13.79 -8.00 19.09
CA GLU A 157 -15.18 -7.61 18.84
C GLU A 157 -15.76 -6.78 20.00
N GLU A 158 -15.20 -6.90 21.20
CA GLU A 158 -15.65 -6.21 22.42
C GLU A 158 -15.06 -4.79 22.53
N GLU A 159 -13.87 -4.57 21.98
CA GLU A 159 -13.16 -3.30 21.95
C GLU A 159 -12.78 -2.96 20.50
N PRO A 160 -13.64 -2.23 19.77
CA PRO A 160 -13.39 -1.92 18.37
C PRO A 160 -12.17 -0.99 18.25
N LEU A 161 -11.31 -1.30 17.27
CA LEU A 161 -10.19 -0.43 16.92
C LEU A 161 -10.70 0.92 16.41
N ILE A 162 -10.33 1.99 17.10
CA ILE A 162 -10.49 3.35 16.62
C ILE A 162 -9.13 3.78 16.08
N TYR A 163 -9.10 4.22 14.82
CA TYR A 163 -7.87 4.67 14.18
C TYR A 163 -8.11 5.96 13.43
N MET A 164 -7.45 7.04 13.83
CA MET A 164 -7.49 8.34 13.17
C MET A 164 -6.13 8.63 12.55
N LEU A 165 -6.13 9.01 11.27
CA LEU A 165 -4.95 9.51 10.58
C LEU A 165 -5.11 11.02 10.36
N ALA A 166 -4.20 11.80 10.95
CA ALA A 166 -3.99 13.18 10.54
C ALA A 166 -2.76 13.23 9.64
N TYR A 167 -2.88 13.84 8.46
CA TYR A 167 -1.76 13.92 7.52
C TYR A 167 -1.69 15.25 6.79
N LYS A 168 -0.47 15.67 6.48
CA LYS A 168 -0.15 16.87 5.71
C LYS A 168 1.03 16.54 4.80
N ASN A 169 0.79 16.52 3.50
CA ASN A 169 1.90 16.46 2.55
C ASN A 169 2.34 17.87 2.13
N GLY A 170 3.55 17.97 1.57
CA GLY A 170 4.14 19.24 1.17
C GLY A 170 3.31 20.10 0.21
N MET A 171 2.38 19.52 -0.56
CA MET A 171 1.60 20.20 -1.60
C MET A 171 0.19 20.59 -1.16
N MET A 172 -0.27 20.07 -0.01
CA MET A 172 -1.58 20.41 0.54
C MET A 172 -1.58 21.82 1.13
N GLU A 173 -2.70 22.51 1.06
CA GLU A 173 -2.89 23.82 1.71
C GLU A 173 -3.08 23.67 3.22
N THR A 174 -3.83 22.65 3.64
CA THR A 174 -4.15 22.37 5.05
C THR A 174 -4.00 20.88 5.36
N SER A 175 -3.92 20.54 6.64
CA SER A 175 -3.89 19.15 7.09
C SER A 175 -5.26 18.50 6.95
N ASN A 176 -5.27 17.21 6.63
CA ASN A 176 -6.47 16.39 6.54
C ASN A 176 -6.55 15.45 7.75
N PHE A 177 -7.78 15.14 8.17
CA PHE A 177 -8.08 14.25 9.29
C PHE A 177 -9.07 13.20 8.78
N GLN A 178 -8.72 11.93 8.97
CA GLN A 178 -9.53 10.82 8.51
C GLN A 178 -9.65 9.73 9.57
N LEU A 179 -10.88 9.47 10.00
CA LEU A 179 -11.19 8.34 10.87
C LEU A 179 -11.27 7.07 10.02
N LEU A 180 -10.26 6.22 10.10
CA LEU A 180 -10.10 5.00 9.30
C LEU A 180 -10.90 3.81 9.85
N SER A 181 -11.37 3.88 11.09
CA SER A 181 -12.28 2.88 11.65
C SER A 181 -13.70 2.96 11.07
N ASN A 182 -14.04 4.07 10.41
CA ASN A 182 -15.32 4.23 9.71
C ASN A 182 -15.15 3.99 8.21
N ALA A 183 -16.13 3.30 7.62
CA ALA A 183 -16.17 3.09 6.19
C ALA A 183 -16.33 4.43 5.47
N VAL A 184 -15.42 4.71 4.53
CA VAL A 184 -15.51 5.88 3.65
C VAL A 184 -16.83 5.89 2.86
N ASN A 185 -17.29 4.70 2.46
CA ASN A 185 -18.61 4.49 1.87
C ASN A 185 -19.33 3.36 2.61
N PRO A 186 -20.27 3.70 3.52
CA PRO A 186 -21.00 2.72 4.31
C PRO A 186 -21.80 1.72 3.46
N GLU A 187 -22.49 2.18 2.42
CA GLU A 187 -23.32 1.33 1.55
C GLU A 187 -22.47 0.29 0.81
N LEU A 188 -21.31 0.72 0.29
CA LEU A 188 -20.39 -0.19 -0.38
C LEU A 188 -19.80 -1.20 0.61
N ALA A 189 -19.45 -0.76 1.82
CA ALA A 189 -18.93 -1.64 2.85
C ALA A 189 -19.96 -2.70 3.27
N GLU A 190 -21.23 -2.31 3.47
CA GLU A 190 -22.31 -3.25 3.76
C GLU A 190 -22.53 -4.26 2.63
N LYS A 191 -22.52 -3.79 1.38
CA LYS A 191 -22.62 -4.67 0.21
C LYS A 191 -21.48 -5.70 0.17
N LEU A 192 -20.24 -5.26 0.41
CA LEU A 192 -19.08 -6.15 0.40
C LEU A 192 -19.15 -7.19 1.54
N LYS A 193 -19.60 -6.80 2.73
CA LYS A 193 -19.85 -7.73 3.84
C LYS A 193 -20.90 -8.77 3.47
N ALA A 194 -22.02 -8.36 2.87
CA ALA A 194 -23.07 -9.28 2.45
C ALA A 194 -22.59 -10.25 1.36
N ASP A 195 -21.83 -9.75 0.38
CA ASP A 195 -21.24 -10.56 -0.70
C ASP A 195 -20.23 -11.59 -0.16
N GLU A 196 -19.46 -11.24 0.88
CA GLU A 196 -18.48 -12.14 1.52
C GLU A 196 -19.18 -13.26 2.30
N ILE A 197 -20.17 -12.92 3.13
CA ILE A 197 -21.01 -13.91 3.81
C ILE A 197 -21.67 -14.86 2.81
N ALA A 198 -22.20 -14.34 1.70
CA ALA A 198 -22.79 -15.16 0.65
C ALA A 198 -21.78 -16.12 -0.01
N ARG A 199 -20.52 -15.70 -0.19
CA ARG A 199 -19.44 -16.55 -0.72
C ARG A 199 -19.03 -17.63 0.27
N GLU A 200 -18.89 -17.31 1.55
CA GLU A 200 -18.56 -18.27 2.61
C GLU A 200 -19.64 -19.35 2.72
N LEU A 201 -20.91 -18.95 2.76
CA LEU A 201 -22.06 -19.87 2.76
C LEU A 201 -22.09 -20.78 1.52
N ALA A 202 -21.72 -20.24 0.34
CA ALA A 202 -21.63 -21.01 -0.90
C ALA A 202 -20.44 -21.99 -0.92
N GLN A 203 -19.35 -21.69 -0.20
CA GLN A 203 -18.19 -22.58 -0.07
C GLN A 203 -18.43 -23.69 0.95
N GLU A 204 -19.17 -23.42 2.03
CA GLU A 204 -19.51 -24.43 3.04
C GLU A 204 -20.60 -25.43 2.57
N ASN A 205 -21.43 -25.05 1.60
CA ASN A 205 -22.45 -25.93 1.01
C ASN A 205 -22.29 -26.12 -0.50
N PRO A 206 -21.30 -26.92 -0.97
CA PRO A 206 -21.04 -27.11 -2.40
C PRO A 206 -22.12 -27.91 -3.15
N ASN A 207 -23.22 -28.30 -2.50
CA ASN A 207 -24.28 -29.11 -3.12
C ASN A 207 -25.70 -28.55 -3.01
N SER A 208 -25.88 -27.28 -2.63
CA SER A 208 -27.17 -26.61 -2.80
C SER A 208 -27.30 -26.13 -4.25
N GLN A 209 -27.69 -27.07 -5.13
CA GLN A 209 -28.04 -26.76 -6.50
C GLN A 209 -29.15 -25.70 -6.55
N VAL A 210 -28.90 -24.73 -7.43
CA VAL A 210 -29.84 -23.90 -8.19
C VAL A 210 -31.31 -24.36 -8.10
N GLY A 211 -32.13 -23.53 -7.45
CA GLY A 211 -33.58 -23.59 -7.52
C GLY A 211 -34.13 -22.18 -7.77
N GLN A 212 -34.25 -21.80 -9.04
CA GLN A 212 -35.27 -20.83 -9.44
C GLN A 212 -36.61 -21.51 -9.22
N GLU A 213 -37.48 -20.97 -8.37
CA GLU A 213 -38.94 -21.10 -8.53
C GLU A 213 -39.69 -20.12 -7.62
N GLY A 214 -40.45 -19.23 -8.26
CA GLY A 214 -41.74 -18.71 -7.80
C GLY A 214 -41.80 -17.88 -6.51
N VAL A 215 -41.67 -16.55 -6.62
CA VAL A 215 -42.35 -15.65 -5.67
C VAL A 215 -43.82 -15.54 -6.09
N GLU A 216 -44.65 -16.46 -5.60
CA GLU A 216 -46.08 -16.23 -5.49
C GLU A 216 -46.33 -15.30 -4.30
N SER A 217 -46.87 -14.11 -4.60
CA SER A 217 -47.45 -13.21 -3.60
C SER A 217 -48.69 -13.83 -2.97
N PRO A 218 -48.90 -13.72 -1.65
CA PRO A 218 -50.23 -13.80 -1.08
C PRO A 218 -50.72 -12.40 -0.70
N SER A 219 -51.71 -11.94 -1.45
CA SER A 219 -52.69 -10.93 -1.06
C SER A 219 -53.70 -11.53 -0.08
N THR A 220 -53.96 -10.86 1.05
CA THR A 220 -55.21 -10.92 1.84
C THR A 220 -55.16 -9.74 2.82
N GLU A 221 -55.80 -8.59 2.58
CA GLU A 221 -57.23 -8.29 2.71
C GLU A 221 -57.82 -8.78 4.04
N THR A 222 -57.94 -7.89 5.03
CA THR A 222 -59.02 -7.93 6.03
C THR A 222 -59.28 -6.51 6.55
N ASP A 223 -60.49 -6.03 6.23
CA ASP A 223 -61.18 -4.86 6.79
C ASP A 223 -61.20 -4.84 8.32
N VAL A 224 -61.01 -3.67 8.93
CA VAL A 224 -61.90 -3.13 10.00
C VAL A 224 -61.86 -1.59 9.97
N GLU A 225 -63.03 -0.97 9.81
CA GLU A 225 -63.34 0.48 9.88
C GLU A 225 -63.31 1.05 11.33
N PRO A 226 -63.45 2.39 11.53
CA PRO A 226 -62.83 3.11 12.64
C PRO A 226 -63.77 3.35 13.84
N GLU A 227 -63.20 3.64 15.01
CA GLU A 227 -63.91 4.32 16.09
C GLU A 227 -63.15 5.58 16.54
N THR A 228 -63.83 6.70 16.40
CA THR A 228 -63.54 8.03 16.95
C THR A 228 -63.70 8.05 18.46
N ASN A 229 -62.82 8.75 19.19
CA ASN A 229 -63.33 9.62 20.27
C ASN A 229 -62.35 10.73 20.69
N GLU A 230 -62.98 11.79 21.18
CA GLU A 230 -62.52 13.17 21.33
C GLU A 230 -61.65 13.45 22.57
N THR A 231 -60.93 14.56 22.49
CA THR A 231 -60.18 15.27 23.55
C THR A 231 -61.11 15.79 24.67
N PRO A 232 -60.57 16.14 25.85
CA PRO A 232 -60.08 17.51 26.09
C PRO A 232 -58.63 17.61 26.58
#